data_AF-A0A8X6J3I8-F1
#
_entry.id   AF-A0A8X6J3I8-F1
#
_cell.length_a   1.000
_cell.length_b   1.000
_cell.length_c   1.000
_cell.angle_alpha   90.00
_cell.angle_beta   90.00
_cell.angle_gamma   90.00
#
_symmetry.space_group_name_H-M   'P 1'
#
loop_
_entity.id
_entity.type
_entity.pdbx_description
1 polymer ?
#
loop_
_entity_poly.entity_id
_entity_poly.type
_entity_poly.pdbx_seq_one_letter_code
_entity_poly.pdbx_strand_id
1 'polypeptide(L)'
;MFNREPTGKYHVQVCTTTPCMLRNAEDVVTRCKKNLGIDVGGTTKDGMFTLTEVECLGACVNAPMIQINDNYYEDLSLDDVDEILNDLKAGRTPKAGPRSGRLACEPAGGLTSLTEPPPGPGFGVRSDL
;
A
#
# COMPACT_ATOMS: atom_id res chain seq x y z
N MET A 1 8.41 -7.50 10.57
CA MET A 1 9.53 -8.28 9.96
C MET A 1 10.21 -9.24 10.95
N PHE A 2 10.70 -8.81 12.12
CA PHE A 2 10.87 -9.70 13.28
C PHE A 2 10.23 -9.01 14.49
N ASN A 3 9.02 -9.40 14.83
CA ASN A 3 8.27 -8.76 15.90
C ASN A 3 8.68 -9.44 17.21
N ARG A 4 9.39 -8.71 18.08
CA ARG A 4 9.84 -9.22 19.39
C ARG A 4 8.80 -9.06 20.48
N GLU A 5 7.86 -8.16 20.26
CA GLU A 5 6.69 -7.94 21.09
C GLU A 5 5.45 -8.52 20.39
N PRO A 6 4.42 -8.95 21.15
CA PRO A 6 3.16 -9.37 20.56
C PRO A 6 2.54 -8.26 19.71
N THR A 7 2.27 -8.55 18.44
CA THR A 7 1.54 -7.65 17.53
C THR A 7 0.13 -8.16 17.30
N GLY A 8 -0.76 -7.24 16.95
CA GLY A 8 -2.10 -7.59 16.52
C GLY A 8 -2.10 -8.44 15.24
N LYS A 9 -3.23 -9.08 14.96
CA LYS A 9 -3.41 -9.93 13.78
C LYS A 9 -3.07 -9.21 12.45
N TYR A 10 -3.37 -7.93 12.37
CA TYR A 10 -3.09 -7.06 11.24
C TYR A 10 -2.07 -6.00 11.64
N HIS A 11 -0.86 -6.11 11.10
CA HIS A 11 0.18 -5.11 11.28
C HIS A 11 0.07 -4.05 10.19
N VAL A 12 -0.52 -2.91 10.53
CA VAL A 12 -0.72 -1.75 9.65
C VAL A 12 0.53 -0.89 9.68
N GLN A 13 1.25 -0.85 8.56
CA GLN A 13 2.50 -0.14 8.37
C GLN A 13 2.28 0.99 7.36
N VAL A 14 2.37 2.24 7.81
CA VAL A 14 2.13 3.42 6.96
C VAL A 14 3.48 4.04 6.57
N CYS A 15 3.74 4.18 5.27
CA CYS A 15 4.94 4.84 4.78
C CYS A 15 4.78 6.36 4.85
N THR A 16 5.65 7.05 5.58
CA THR A 16 5.62 8.51 5.74
C THR A 16 6.86 9.21 5.19
N THR A 17 7.72 8.49 4.44
CA THR A 17 8.88 9.09 3.78
C THR A 17 8.48 10.09 2.69
N THR A 18 9.45 10.91 2.26
CA THR A 18 9.22 12.12 1.45
C THR A 18 8.27 11.93 0.25
N PRO A 19 8.37 10.87 -0.59
CA PRO A 19 7.44 10.71 -1.71
C PRO A 19 5.97 10.52 -1.27
N CYS A 20 5.75 9.78 -0.18
CA CYS A 20 4.42 9.56 0.40
C CYS A 20 3.95 10.79 1.17
N MET A 21 4.84 11.48 1.90
CA MET A 21 4.57 12.75 2.56
C MET A 21 4.07 13.81 1.57
N LEU A 22 4.73 13.96 0.42
CA LEU A 22 4.30 14.88 -0.66
C LEU A 22 2.92 14.54 -1.25
N ARG A 23 2.42 13.32 -0.99
CA ARG A 23 1.10 12.82 -1.39
C ARG A 23 0.15 12.73 -0.19
N ASN A 24 0.43 13.45 0.90
CA ASN A 24 -0.38 13.56 2.11
C ASN A 24 -0.49 12.27 2.96
N ALA A 25 0.60 11.50 3.09
CA ALA A 25 0.61 10.33 3.97
C ALA A 25 0.33 10.63 5.47
N GLU A 26 0.56 11.87 5.93
CA GLU A 26 0.20 12.28 7.29
C GLU A 26 -1.31 12.20 7.55
N ASP A 27 -2.12 12.51 6.54
CA ASP A 27 -3.59 12.39 6.63
C ASP A 27 -4.00 10.92 6.71
N VAL A 28 -3.28 10.03 6.02
CA VAL A 28 -3.48 8.58 6.08
C VAL A 28 -3.17 8.06 7.49
N VAL A 29 -2.05 8.48 8.10
CA VAL A 29 -1.74 8.15 9.50
C VAL A 29 -2.86 8.64 10.42
N THR A 30 -3.26 9.91 10.30
CA THR A 30 -4.32 10.50 11.12
C THR A 30 -5.65 9.76 10.98
N ARG A 31 -5.99 9.34 9.76
CA ARG A 31 -7.17 8.53 9.46
C ARG A 31 -7.11 7.15 10.12
N CYS A 32 -5.98 6.45 10.01
CA CYS A 32 -5.76 5.17 10.69
C CYS A 32 -5.94 5.30 12.22
N LYS A 33 -5.33 6.33 12.84
CA LYS A 33 -5.46 6.60 14.27
C LYS A 33 -6.91 6.81 14.68
N LYS A 34 -7.66 7.61 13.91
CA LYS A 34 -9.07 7.89 14.15
C LYS A 34 -9.96 6.64 14.02
N ASN A 35 -9.75 5.81 13.00
CA ASN A 35 -10.56 4.62 12.74
C ASN A 35 -10.28 3.49 13.76
N LEU A 36 -9.01 3.32 14.15
CA LEU A 36 -8.59 2.27 15.07
C LEU A 36 -8.66 2.68 16.55
N GLY A 37 -8.71 3.99 16.85
CA GLY A 37 -8.74 4.50 18.22
C GLY A 37 -7.44 4.28 18.99
N ILE A 38 -6.31 4.25 18.29
CA ILE A 38 -4.96 4.03 18.84
C ILE A 38 -3.96 5.04 18.26
N ASP A 39 -2.87 5.26 18.99
CA ASP A 39 -1.72 6.02 18.49
C ASP A 39 -0.74 5.13 17.71
N VAL A 40 0.21 5.75 17.00
CA VAL A 40 1.32 5.05 16.34
C VAL A 40 2.14 4.29 17.39
N GLY A 41 2.45 3.03 17.09
CA GLY A 41 3.08 2.08 18.03
C GLY A 41 2.08 1.34 18.92
N GLY A 42 0.81 1.74 18.93
CA GLY A 42 -0.24 1.10 19.70
C GLY A 42 -0.79 -0.17 19.05
N THR A 43 -1.41 -1.02 19.87
CA THR A 43 -2.21 -2.16 19.43
C THR A 43 -3.62 -2.03 20.01
N THR A 44 -4.63 -2.36 19.21
CA THR A 44 -6.04 -2.29 19.64
C THR A 44 -6.32 -3.28 20.77
N LYS A 45 -7.29 -2.96 21.65
CA LYS A 45 -7.60 -3.75 22.85
C LYS A 45 -8.05 -5.19 22.55
N ASP A 46 -8.62 -5.42 21.37
CA ASP A 46 -9.04 -6.72 20.86
C ASP A 46 -7.88 -7.53 20.25
N GLY A 47 -6.66 -6.97 20.20
CA GLY A 47 -5.49 -7.63 19.62
C GLY A 47 -5.56 -7.75 18.09
N MET A 48 -6.43 -7.00 17.42
CA MET A 48 -6.64 -7.14 15.98
C MET A 48 -5.68 -6.30 15.14
N PHE A 49 -5.35 -5.07 15.55
CA PHE A 49 -4.54 -4.15 14.74
C PHE A 49 -3.38 -3.57 15.55
N THR A 50 -2.19 -3.53 14.93
CA THR A 50 -1.05 -2.73 15.40
C THR A 50 -0.74 -1.68 14.35
N LEU A 51 -0.67 -0.41 14.74
CA LEU A 51 -0.33 0.70 13.84
C LEU A 51 1.15 1.05 14.00
N THR A 52 1.89 1.11 12.90
CA THR A 52 3.30 1.49 12.89
C THR A 52 3.56 2.44 11.73
N GLU A 53 4.32 3.48 12.00
CA GLU A 53 4.90 4.33 10.97
C GLU A 53 6.22 3.70 10.52
N VAL A 54 6.41 3.57 9.21
CA VAL A 54 7.57 2.91 8.62
C VAL A 54 8.22 3.80 7.58
N GLU A 55 9.48 3.47 7.30
CA GLU A 55 10.25 4.07 6.23
C GLU A 55 9.75 3.63 4.84
N CYS A 56 10.49 3.99 3.80
CA CYS A 56 10.13 3.72 2.42
C CYS A 56 9.89 2.23 2.15
N LEU A 57 8.69 1.91 1.64
CA LEU A 57 8.27 0.57 1.23
C LEU A 57 8.46 0.28 -0.27
N GLY A 58 9.06 1.21 -1.01
CA GLY A 58 9.41 1.01 -2.42
C GLY A 58 8.28 1.18 -3.44
N ALA A 59 7.08 1.61 -3.02
CA ALA A 59 5.91 1.84 -3.88
C ALA A 59 5.70 3.34 -4.19
N CYS A 60 6.78 4.09 -4.41
CA CYS A 60 6.76 5.56 -4.45
C CYS A 60 5.85 6.15 -5.54
N VAL A 61 5.77 5.50 -6.71
CA VAL A 61 4.89 5.93 -7.81
C VAL A 61 3.40 5.71 -7.51
N ASN A 62 3.11 4.91 -6.48
CA ASN A 62 1.80 4.49 -5.99
C ASN A 62 1.43 5.14 -4.63
N ALA A 63 2.09 6.24 -4.29
CA ALA A 63 1.85 6.97 -3.07
C ALA A 63 0.48 7.72 -3.07
N PRO A 64 -0.17 7.87 -1.91
CA PRO A 64 0.21 7.33 -0.60
C PRO A 64 -0.23 5.86 -0.45
N MET A 65 0.50 5.10 0.35
CA MET A 65 0.28 3.65 0.50
C MET A 65 0.49 3.15 1.93
N ILE A 66 -0.18 2.04 2.25
CA ILE A 66 0.01 1.30 3.50
C ILE A 66 0.28 -0.17 3.17
N GLN A 67 1.08 -0.82 4.01
CA GLN A 67 1.23 -2.26 4.01
C GLN A 67 0.46 -2.84 5.20
N ILE A 68 -0.38 -3.84 4.97
CA ILE A 68 -1.00 -4.61 6.05
C ILE A 68 -0.58 -6.06 5.91
N ASN A 69 0.23 -6.52 6.87
CA ASN A 69 0.97 -7.79 6.77
C ASN A 69 1.79 -7.84 5.47
N ASP A 70 1.43 -8.70 4.51
CA ASP A 70 2.17 -8.85 3.25
C ASP A 70 1.56 -8.05 2.08
N ASN A 71 0.40 -7.42 2.29
CA ASN A 71 -0.35 -6.79 1.21
C ASN A 71 -0.11 -5.28 1.16
N TYR A 72 0.21 -4.78 -0.03
CA TYR A 72 0.27 -3.35 -0.32
C TYR A 72 -1.12 -2.85 -0.73
N TYR A 73 -1.52 -1.73 -0.16
CA TYR A 73 -2.69 -0.97 -0.56
C TYR A 73 -2.23 0.44 -0.94
N GLU A 74 -2.52 0.81 -2.16
CA GLU A 74 -1.80 1.88 -2.88
C GLU A 74 -2.79 2.91 -3.42
N ASP A 75 -2.28 4.10 -3.78
CA ASP A 75 -3.08 5.24 -4.25
C ASP A 75 -4.26 5.57 -3.35
N LEU A 76 -4.03 5.57 -2.05
CA LEU A 76 -5.11 5.63 -1.07
C LEU A 76 -5.75 7.01 -1.01
N SER A 77 -7.07 7.05 -1.13
CA SER A 77 -7.87 8.12 -0.54
C SER A 77 -8.12 7.86 0.94
N LEU A 78 -8.59 8.86 1.68
CA LEU A 78 -8.94 8.67 3.09
C LEU A 78 -10.13 7.74 3.29
N ASP A 79 -11.04 7.67 2.30
CA ASP A 79 -12.20 6.78 2.33
C ASP A 79 -11.76 5.33 2.07
N ASP A 80 -10.77 5.11 1.18
CA ASP A 80 -10.18 3.79 0.96
C ASP A 80 -9.57 3.21 2.23
N VAL A 81 -8.90 4.05 3.02
CA VAL A 81 -8.30 3.64 4.31
C VAL A 81 -9.40 3.13 5.25
N ASP A 82 -10.50 3.88 5.37
CA ASP A 82 -11.62 3.47 6.21
C ASP A 82 -12.26 2.17 5.70
N GLU A 83 -12.44 2.02 4.39
CA GLU A 83 -12.97 0.80 3.77
C GLU A 83 -12.09 -0.41 4.07
N ILE A 84 -10.78 -0.31 3.82
CA ILE A 84 -9.82 -1.40 4.03
C ILE A 84 -9.83 -1.85 5.49
N LEU A 85 -9.76 -0.91 6.43
CA LEU A 85 -9.76 -1.23 7.86
C LEU A 85 -11.09 -1.85 8.31
N ASN A 86 -12.21 -1.37 7.80
CA ASN A 86 -13.54 -1.90 8.12
C ASN A 86 -13.78 -3.29 7.52
N ASP A 87 -13.27 -3.56 6.31
CA ASP A 87 -13.30 -4.89 5.69
C ASP A 87 -12.52 -5.90 6.53
N LEU A 88 -11.31 -5.53 6.97
CA LEU A 88 -10.48 -6.38 7.84
C LEU A 88 -11.14 -6.64 9.19
N LYS A 89 -11.81 -5.63 9.79
CA LYS A 89 -12.62 -5.78 11.01
C LYS A 89 -13.78 -6.77 10.80
N ALA A 90 -14.40 -6.75 9.63
CA ALA A 90 -15.48 -7.66 9.26
C ALA A 90 -14.99 -9.05 8.80
N GLY A 91 -13.68 -9.30 8.83
CA GLY A 91 -13.09 -10.58 8.42
C GLY A 91 -13.00 -10.78 6.90
N ARG A 92 -13.23 -9.73 6.10
CA ARG A 92 -13.01 -9.74 4.65
C ARG A 92 -11.55 -9.44 4.35
N THR A 93 -11.09 -9.88 3.17
CA THR A 93 -9.75 -9.56 2.66
C THR A 93 -9.89 -8.57 1.51
N PRO A 94 -9.56 -7.28 1.72
CA PRO A 94 -9.59 -6.30 0.65
C PRO A 94 -8.53 -6.62 -0.41
N LYS A 95 -8.79 -6.21 -1.65
CA LYS A 95 -7.88 -6.46 -2.78
C LYS A 95 -6.61 -5.61 -2.62
N ALA A 96 -5.46 -6.26 -2.65
CA ALA A 96 -4.16 -5.59 -2.67
C ALA A 96 -3.90 -4.90 -4.02
N GLY A 97 -3.18 -3.77 -3.98
CA GLY A 97 -2.81 -2.94 -5.13
C GLY A 97 -3.42 -1.53 -5.09
N PRO A 98 -3.34 -0.80 -6.22
CA PRO A 98 -3.84 0.57 -6.35
C PRO A 98 -5.36 0.69 -6.22
N ARG A 99 -5.84 1.79 -5.61
CA ARG A 99 -7.27 2.12 -5.45
C ARG A 99 -7.79 3.18 -6.43
N SER A 100 -6.90 3.87 -7.15
CA SER A 100 -7.24 4.98 -8.06
C SER A 100 -7.86 4.57 -9.41
N GLY A 101 -7.99 3.27 -9.69
CA GLY A 101 -8.54 2.74 -10.95
C GLY A 101 -7.50 2.28 -11.97
N ARG A 102 -6.21 2.57 -11.76
CA ARG A 102 -5.11 1.90 -12.46
C ARG A 102 -4.84 0.51 -11.89
N LEU A 103 -4.16 -0.35 -12.64
CA LEU A 103 -3.86 -1.73 -12.29
C LEU A 103 -2.61 -1.85 -11.41
N ALA A 104 -1.51 -1.21 -11.81
CA ALA A 104 -0.23 -1.30 -11.14
C ALA A 104 0.43 0.08 -11.06
N CYS A 105 1.42 0.37 -11.90
CA CYS A 105 2.20 1.62 -11.85
C CYS A 105 2.06 2.47 -13.12
N GLU A 106 1.15 2.11 -14.03
CA GLU A 106 0.94 2.87 -15.25
C GLU A 106 0.38 4.28 -14.95
N PRO A 107 0.50 5.22 -15.91
CA PRO A 107 -0.13 6.52 -15.77
C PRO A 107 -1.66 6.38 -15.65
N ALA A 108 -2.26 7.07 -14.68
CA ALA A 108 -3.70 6.99 -14.43
C ALA A 108 -4.57 7.46 -15.61
N GLY A 109 -4.01 8.24 -16.54
CA GLY A 109 -4.69 8.70 -17.77
C GLY A 109 -4.66 7.69 -18.92
N GLY A 110 -4.14 6.48 -18.72
CA GLY A 110 -3.96 5.46 -19.75
C GLY A 110 -2.49 5.23 -20.11
N LEU A 111 -2.23 4.15 -20.85
CA LEU A 111 -0.88 3.76 -21.25
C LEU A 111 -0.27 4.80 -22.19
N THR A 112 0.83 5.44 -21.76
CA THR A 112 1.63 6.38 -22.58
C THR A 112 2.86 5.73 -23.21
N SER A 113 3.16 4.49 -22.83
CA SER A 113 4.24 3.66 -23.35
C SER A 113 3.81 2.20 -23.35
N LEU A 114 4.57 1.33 -24.03
CA LEU A 114 4.26 -0.10 -24.16
C LEU A 114 2.84 -0.36 -24.73
N THR A 115 2.38 0.50 -25.63
CA THR A 115 1.08 0.40 -26.29
C THR A 115 1.04 -0.64 -27.41
N GLU A 116 2.21 -1.03 -27.91
CA GLU A 116 2.39 -2.06 -28.93
C GLU A 116 2.69 -3.42 -28.29
N PRO A 117 2.34 -4.54 -28.95
CA PRO A 117 2.70 -5.86 -28.47
C PRO A 117 4.23 -6.01 -28.39
N PRO A 118 4.76 -6.77 -27.42
CA PRO A 118 6.20 -6.96 -27.28
C PRO A 118 6.76 -7.70 -28.51
N PRO A 119 8.02 -7.42 -28.89
CA PRO A 119 8.67 -8.20 -29.92
C PRO A 119 8.79 -9.67 -29.48
N GLY A 120 8.57 -10.57 -30.44
CA GLY A 120 8.71 -12.01 -30.23
C GLY A 120 10.16 -12.47 -30.01
N PRO A 121 10.36 -13.76 -29.67
CA PRO A 121 11.70 -14.32 -29.52
C PRO A 121 12.51 -14.19 -30.81
N GLY A 122 13.81 -13.90 -30.69
CA GLY A 122 14.71 -13.68 -31.84
C GLY A 122 14.84 -12.22 -32.27
N PHE A 123 13.98 -11.32 -31.80
CA PHE A 123 14.11 -9.89 -32.07
C PHE A 123 15.38 -9.32 -31.43
N GLY A 124 16.24 -8.71 -32.23
CA GLY A 124 17.51 -8.14 -31.77
C GLY A 124 18.60 -9.17 -31.43
N VAL A 125 18.37 -10.47 -31.70
CA VAL A 125 19.41 -11.48 -31.55
C VAL A 125 20.50 -11.23 -32.59
N ARG A 126 21.75 -11.16 -32.11
CA ARG A 126 22.94 -10.98 -32.95
C ARG A 126 23.10 -12.17 -33.89
N SER A 127 23.63 -11.94 -35.09
CA SER A 127 23.72 -12.96 -36.14
C SER A 127 24.72 -14.09 -35.84
N ASP A 128 25.57 -13.92 -34.84
CA ASP A 128 26.62 -14.86 -34.41
C ASP A 128 26.33 -15.50 -33.04
N LEU A 129 25.07 -15.54 -32.60
CA LEU A 129 24.59 -16.25 -31.41
C LEU A 129 23.69 -17.43 -31.79
#